data_AF-A0A537F419-F1
#
_entry.id   AF-A0A537F419-F1
#
_cell.length_a   1.000
_cell.length_b   1.000
_cell.length_c   1.000
_cell.angle_alpha   90.00
_cell.angle_beta   90.00
_cell.angle_gamma   90.00
#
_symmetry.space_group_name_H-M   'P 1'
#
loop_
_entity.id
_entity.type
_entity.pdbx_description
1 polymer ?
#
loop_
_entity_poly.entity_id
_entity_poly.type
_entity_poly.pdbx_seq_one_letter_code
_entity_poly.pdbx_strand_id
1 'polypeptide(L)'
;MWVEFKCPICGGDLDDDKSMANFMVCNESSHGTLRLFTGDGCFFTSNEKVAEELVKKGKRVHVVDPQEFLQDMTDLSAGRAPPSQIRIQ
;
A
#
# COMPACT_ATOMS: atom_id res chain seq x y z
N MET A 1 20.65 -9.86 6.63
CA MET A 1 20.25 -8.46 6.94
C MET A 1 18.74 -8.49 7.05
N TRP A 2 18.18 -8.40 8.26
CA TRP A 2 16.72 -8.38 8.44
C TRP A 2 16.25 -6.96 8.17
N VAL A 3 15.43 -6.78 7.13
CA VAL A 3 14.82 -5.48 6.83
C VAL A 3 13.56 -5.39 7.67
N GLU A 4 13.60 -4.61 8.74
CA GLU A 4 12.40 -4.28 9.52
C GLU A 4 11.57 -3.27 8.73
N PHE A 5 10.43 -3.71 8.21
CA PHE A 5 9.51 -2.84 7.50
C PHE A 5 8.61 -2.14 8.51
N LYS A 6 8.80 -0.81 8.64
CA LYS A 6 8.03 0.02 9.55
C LYS A 6 7.03 0.88 8.80
N CYS A 7 5.86 1.06 9.41
CA CYS A 7 4.87 2.01 8.97
C CYS A 7 5.46 3.42 9.02
N PRO A 8 5.55 4.13 7.88
CA PRO A 8 6.14 5.47 7.84
C PRO A 8 5.26 6.55 8.52
N ILE A 9 4.05 6.19 8.95
CA ILE A 9 3.09 7.10 9.61
C ILE A 9 3.20 6.99 11.14
N CYS A 10 2.97 5.81 11.73
CA CYS A 10 3.06 5.62 13.19
C CYS A 10 4.41 5.09 13.68
N GLY A 11 5.28 4.62 12.78
CA GLY A 11 6.54 3.97 13.15
C GLY A 11 6.39 2.55 13.70
N GLY A 12 5.16 2.02 13.78
CA GLY A 12 4.88 0.63 14.16
C GLY A 12 5.31 -0.36 13.08
N ASP A 13 5.42 -1.63 13.44
CA ASP A 13 5.83 -2.69 12.53
C ASP A 13 4.74 -3.00 11.49
N LEU A 14 5.17 -3.40 10.29
CA LEU A 14 4.27 -3.94 9.25
C LEU A 14 4.29 -5.46 9.33
N ASP A 15 3.12 -6.06 9.45
CA ASP A 15 2.94 -7.51 9.48
C ASP A 15 2.72 -8.05 8.07
N ASP A 16 3.15 -9.29 7.78
CA ASP A 16 2.82 -9.94 6.52
C ASP A 16 1.29 -10.06 6.34
N ASP A 17 0.78 -9.57 5.21
CA ASP A 17 -0.62 -9.74 4.85
C ASP A 17 -0.84 -11.20 4.43
N LYS A 18 -1.37 -12.01 5.35
CA LYS A 18 -1.63 -13.45 5.12
C LYS A 18 -2.56 -13.73 3.95
N SER A 19 -3.31 -12.73 3.49
CA SER A 19 -4.21 -12.86 2.35
C SER A 19 -3.51 -12.62 1.02
N MET A 20 -2.33 -11.96 1.02
CA MET A 20 -1.71 -11.45 -0.21
C MET A 20 -0.18 -11.60 -0.19
N ALA A 21 0.35 -12.34 -1.16
CA ALA A 21 1.78 -12.54 -1.29
C ALA A 21 2.51 -11.21 -1.58
N ASN A 22 3.63 -10.98 -0.89
CA ASN A 22 4.49 -9.78 -1.03
C ASN A 22 3.84 -8.47 -0.56
N PHE A 23 2.81 -8.54 0.29
CA PHE A 23 2.26 -7.36 0.95
C PHE A 23 2.49 -7.42 2.45
N MET A 24 2.82 -6.27 3.01
CA MET A 24 2.87 -6.06 4.46
C MET A 24 1.85 -5.00 4.85
N VAL A 25 1.14 -5.18 5.95
CA VAL A 25 0.00 -4.35 6.36
C VAL A 25 0.28 -3.70 7.71
N CYS A 26 -0.14 -2.44 7.84
CA CYS A 26 -0.20 -1.77 9.13
C CYS A 26 -1.56 -2.08 9.78
N ASN A 27 -1.54 -2.69 10.96
CA ASN A 27 -2.76 -3.02 11.73
C ASN A 27 -3.31 -1.85 12.56
N GLU A 28 -2.73 -0.65 12.41
CA GLU A 28 -3.13 0.55 13.13
C GLU A 28 -4.46 1.11 12.58
N SER A 29 -5.52 1.06 13.39
CA SER A 29 -6.88 1.41 12.96
C SER A 29 -7.02 2.88 12.53
N SER A 30 -6.19 3.77 13.08
CA SER A 30 -6.19 5.19 12.75
C SER A 30 -5.73 5.49 11.31
N HIS A 31 -5.01 4.58 10.65
CA HIS A 31 -4.56 4.72 9.27
C HIS A 31 -5.51 4.09 8.24
N GLY A 32 -6.50 3.33 8.71
CA GLY A 32 -7.29 2.46 7.85
C GLY A 32 -6.42 1.39 7.20
N THR A 33 -6.80 0.97 6.00
CA THR A 33 -6.04 -0.02 5.23
C THR A 33 -4.77 0.62 4.68
N LEU A 34 -3.60 0.26 5.22
CA LEU A 34 -2.29 0.67 4.69
C LEU A 34 -1.43 -0.56 4.41
N ARG A 35 -1.10 -0.78 3.15
CA ARG A 35 -0.30 -1.91 2.69
C ARG A 35 0.96 -1.45 1.97
N LEU A 36 2.05 -2.16 2.15
CA LEU A 36 3.33 -2.01 1.46
C LEU A 36 3.53 -3.22 0.55
N PHE A 37 3.65 -2.98 -0.74
CA PHE A 37 4.08 -4.01 -1.67
C PHE A 37 5.60 -4.14 -1.66
N THR A 38 6.14 -5.26 -1.19
CA THR A 38 7.59 -5.47 -1.05
C THR A 38 8.30 -5.68 -2.38
N GLY A 39 7.57 -5.97 -3.47
CA GLY A 39 8.14 -6.15 -4.81
C GLY A 39 8.69 -4.87 -5.44
N ASP A 40 8.03 -3.72 -5.21
CA ASP A 40 8.46 -2.40 -5.72
C ASP A 40 8.55 -1.34 -4.59
N GLY A 41 8.09 -1.62 -3.37
CA GLY A 41 8.12 -0.65 -2.26
C GLY A 41 7.05 0.46 -2.37
N CYS A 42 5.97 0.21 -3.11
CA CYS A 42 4.81 1.10 -3.20
C CYS A 42 3.84 0.88 -2.03
N PHE A 43 3.27 1.98 -1.54
CA PHE A 43 2.22 1.96 -0.53
C PHE A 43 0.84 2.04 -1.18
N PHE A 44 -0.10 1.30 -0.62
CA PHE A 44 -1.49 1.26 -1.05
C PHE A 44 -2.36 1.61 0.15
N THR A 45 -3.22 2.60 0.00
CA THR A 45 -4.13 2.99 1.07
C THR A 45 -5.47 3.47 0.53
N SER A 46 -6.53 3.24 1.29
CA SER A 46 -7.85 3.80 1.03
C SER A 46 -8.08 5.12 1.77
N ASN A 47 -7.09 5.62 2.50
CA ASN A 47 -7.20 6.84 3.30
C ASN A 47 -6.39 7.97 2.64
N GLU A 48 -7.09 8.95 2.06
CA GLU A 48 -6.47 10.08 1.35
C GLU A 48 -5.50 10.86 2.24
N LYS A 49 -5.82 11.07 3.53
CA LYS A 49 -4.93 11.78 4.46
C LYS A 49 -3.62 11.04 4.68
N VAL A 50 -3.69 9.71 4.80
CA VAL A 50 -2.50 8.87 4.91
C VAL A 50 -1.69 8.94 3.62
N ALA A 51 -2.36 8.93 2.47
CA ALA A 51 -1.70 9.05 1.19
C ALA A 51 -0.95 10.38 1.03
N GLU A 52 -1.56 11.50 1.41
CA GLU A 52 -0.92 12.81 1.40
C GLU A 52 0.35 12.83 2.28
N GLU A 53 0.28 12.28 3.49
CA GLU A 53 1.43 12.21 4.40
C GLU A 53 2.56 11.32 3.87
N LEU A 54 2.22 10.21 3.22
CA LEU A 54 3.18 9.33 2.56
C LEU A 54 3.87 10.03 1.37
N VAL A 55 3.12 10.76 0.55
CA VAL A 55 3.65 11.53 -0.58
C VAL A 55 4.57 12.64 -0.08
N LYS A 56 4.20 13.36 0.99
CA LYS A 56 5.07 14.38 1.62
C LYS A 56 6.39 13.78 2.13
N LYS A 57 6.38 12.50 2.54
CA LYS A 57 7.57 11.74 2.95
C LYS A 57 8.35 11.14 1.76
N GLY A 58 7.97 11.46 0.52
CA GLY A 58 8.62 10.99 -0.70
C GLY A 58 8.38 9.52 -1.01
N LYS A 59 7.28 8.93 -0.51
CA LYS A 59 6.92 7.54 -0.80
C LYS A 59 6.03 7.47 -2.04
N ARG A 60 6.13 6.35 -2.77
CA ARG A 60 5.21 6.03 -3.87
C ARG A 60 3.91 5.49 -3.29
N VAL A 61 2.79 6.11 -3.64
CA VAL A 61 1.49 5.81 -3.04
C VAL A 61 0.43 5.67 -4.12
N HIS A 62 -0.40 4.64 -3.97
CA HIS A 62 -1.62 4.42 -4.73
C HIS A 62 -2.81 4.56 -3.77
N VAL A 63 -3.65 5.55 -4.03
CA VAL A 63 -4.95 5.65 -3.38
C VAL A 63 -5.89 4.70 -4.12
N VAL A 64 -6.40 3.71 -3.40
CA VAL A 64 -7.19 2.62 -3.96
C VAL A 64 -8.51 2.55 -3.19
N ASP A 65 -9.61 2.48 -3.93
CA ASP A 65 -10.90 2.26 -3.32
C ASP A 65 -10.92 0.85 -2.71
N PRO A 66 -11.42 0.64 -1.48
CA PRO A 66 -11.44 -0.68 -0.84
C PRO A 66 -12.12 -1.76 -1.69
N GLN A 67 -13.12 -1.39 -2.49
CA GLN A 67 -13.83 -2.33 -3.37
C GLN A 67 -13.03 -2.66 -4.64
N GLU A 68 -12.38 -1.66 -5.24
CA GLU A 68 -11.60 -1.82 -6.46
C GLU A 68 -10.23 -2.47 -6.18
N PHE A 69 -9.72 -2.37 -4.95
CA PHE A 69 -8.41 -2.89 -4.56
C PHE A 69 -8.25 -4.39 -4.89
N LEU A 70 -9.25 -5.23 -4.61
CA LEU A 70 -9.18 -6.66 -4.92
C LEU A 70 -9.07 -6.93 -6.43
N GLN A 71 -9.75 -6.13 -7.24
CA GLN A 71 -9.77 -6.26 -8.70
C GLN A 71 -8.41 -5.88 -9.29
N ASP A 72 -7.93 -4.68 -8.93
CA ASP A 72 -6.67 -4.08 -9.36
C ASP A 72 -5.46 -4.95 -8.98
N MET A 73 -5.53 -5.63 -7.82
CA MET A 73 -4.50 -6.54 -7.35
C MET A 73 -4.53 -7.93 -7.99
N THR A 74 -5.72 -8.41 -8.39
CA THR A 74 -5.83 -9.64 -9.19
C THR A 74 -5.12 -9.44 -10.52
N ASP A 75 -5.21 -8.23 -11.09
CA ASP A 75 -4.48 -7.87 -12.29
C ASP A 75 -2.97 -7.78 -12.06
N LEU A 76 -2.50 -7.10 -11.00
CA LEU A 76 -1.06 -7.03 -10.65
C LEU A 76 -0.42 -8.42 -10.44
N SER A 77 -1.10 -9.30 -9.70
CA SER A 77 -0.63 -10.67 -9.45
C SER A 77 -0.71 -11.57 -10.69
N ALA A 78 -1.56 -11.23 -11.66
CA ALA A 78 -1.61 -11.84 -12.98
C ALA A 78 -0.63 -11.21 -14.01
N GLY A 79 0.19 -10.23 -13.60
CA GLY A 79 1.09 -9.50 -14.49
C GLY A 79 0.38 -8.56 -15.48
N ARG A 80 -0.90 -8.23 -15.22
CA ARG A 80 -1.67 -7.25 -15.97
C ARG A 80 -1.53 -5.88 -15.29
N ALA A 81 -1.33 -4.85 -16.10
CA ALA A 81 -1.34 -3.48 -15.58
C ALA A 81 -2.76 -3.15 -15.10
N PRO A 82 -2.93 -2.64 -13.86
CA PRO A 82 -4.24 -2.28 -13.36
C PRO A 82 -4.88 -1.15 -14.18
N PRO A 83 -6.22 -1.09 -14.30
CA PRO A 83 -6.91 -0.12 -15.16
C PRO A 83 -6.78 1.35 -14.74
N SER A 84 -6.28 1.67 -13.54
CA SER A 84 -6.34 3.03 -13.00
C SER A 84 -4.96 3.63 -12.70
N GLN A 85 -4.21 3.95 -13.77
CA GLN A 85 -3.21 5.03 -13.68
C GLN A 85 -3.93 6.36 -13.46
N ILE A 86 -4.19 6.75 -12.21
CA ILE A 86 -4.33 8.17 -11.87
C ILE A 86 -2.92 8.76 -11.95
N ARG A 87 -2.60 9.21 -13.16
CA ARG A 87 -1.40 9.98 -13.47
C ARG A 87 -1.64 11.40 -12.95
N ILE A 88 -1.28 11.66 -11.69
CA ILE A 88 -1.16 13.05 -11.22
C ILE A 88 0.06 13.65 -11.93
N GLN A 89 -0.22 14.45 -12.96
CA GLN A 89 0.74 15.35 -13.60
C GLN A 89 1.06 16.52 -12.68
#